data_AF-B3SFC9-F1
#
_entry.id   AF-B3SFC9-F1
#
_cell.length_a   1.000
_cell.length_b   1.000
_cell.length_c   1.000
_cell.angle_alpha   90.00
_cell.angle_beta   90.00
_cell.angle_gamma   90.00
#
_symmetry.space_group_name_H-M   'P 1'
#
loop_
_entity.id
_entity.type
_entity.pdbx_description
1 polymer ?
#
loop_
_entity_poly.entity_id
_entity_poly.type
_entity_poly.pdbx_seq_one_letter_code
_entity_poly.pdbx_strand_id
1 'polypeptide(L)'
;MSGDVHQKKSCRCILDPLHRSVMDKIVKNQSFYTDLKMGLSYLDEEFHLKFFSENANAVFVRIYNEKVEQEFPLEHHHPYWTISLKNIPENSEYLMRCEGPYEIQNGHRFSPKTLFLDPYAKELNAYTKRALFKEPDSFDWEQISKPLHPKNSLIIYEAHLRGLTMKSSLAKQDCGTFKGLIYHIDHLIELGINAIELQPIFYFDMEEVKNTHPETQETLKNYWGYNSRSFFTLTPTYGTLNDFKNLVKECHKRRIEVILDVVYNHSPGLMPADNSAYYIVEPYGAYANYTGCGNTISCNHPETAQLILDSLEYFSNECQVDGFRFDLASILTRGEDGSVLEDPLVLKKIRESKELSTCKLIAEAWDAAGLYQLGQFKKWGAWSEWNGQFRDHIRSFIKGDRGLSEAFEESFNGSTNLYDHQDQSINFITSHDGFTLMDLVCFNEKHNEANGESNRD
;
A
#
# COMPACT_ATOMS: atom_id res chain seq x y z
N MET A 1 -12.60 74.50 28.24
CA MET A 1 -12.25 73.55 27.17
C MET A 1 -11.25 72.57 27.78
N SER A 2 -11.67 71.50 28.48
CA SER A 2 -12.18 70.20 27.96
C SER A 2 -11.19 69.47 27.04
N GLY A 3 -10.85 68.23 27.42
CA GLY A 3 -10.24 67.19 26.58
C GLY A 3 -8.88 66.72 27.11
N ASP A 4 -8.83 65.88 28.15
CA ASP A 4 -8.95 64.40 28.16
C ASP A 4 -7.62 63.65 27.94
N VAL A 5 -7.13 63.07 29.04
CA VAL A 5 -5.98 62.16 29.10
C VAL A 5 -6.53 60.74 29.15
N HIS A 6 -6.39 59.99 28.06
CA HIS A 6 -6.73 58.57 28.04
C HIS A 6 -5.68 57.74 28.79
N GLN A 7 -6.03 57.33 30.02
CA GLN A 7 -5.37 56.24 30.74
C GLN A 7 -5.62 54.90 30.04
N LYS A 8 -4.55 54.26 29.52
CA LYS A 8 -4.57 52.83 29.19
C LYS A 8 -4.66 52.01 30.49
N LYS A 9 -5.85 51.51 30.81
CA LYS A 9 -6.02 50.43 31.80
C LYS A 9 -5.57 49.11 31.17
N SER A 10 -4.47 48.53 31.66
CA SER A 10 -4.14 47.14 31.35
C SER A 10 -5.10 46.23 32.10
N CYS A 11 -6.04 45.59 31.39
CA CYS A 11 -6.75 44.43 31.94
C CYS A 11 -5.77 43.28 32.08
N ARG A 12 -5.23 43.07 33.28
CA ARG A 12 -4.67 41.77 33.65
C ARG A 12 -5.84 40.87 34.01
N CYS A 13 -6.27 40.01 33.08
CA CYS A 13 -7.07 38.85 33.42
C CYS A 13 -6.23 37.95 34.33
N ILE A 14 -6.43 38.06 35.64
CA ILE A 14 -5.93 37.08 36.60
C ILE A 14 -6.85 35.87 36.45
N LEU A 15 -6.49 34.94 35.57
CA LEU A 15 -7.08 33.61 35.57
C LEU A 15 -6.76 32.98 36.93
N ASP A 16 -7.80 32.56 37.65
CA ASP A 16 -7.71 31.78 38.88
C ASP A 16 -6.71 30.61 38.66
N PRO A 17 -5.77 30.34 39.58
CA PRO A 17 -4.87 29.19 39.51
C PRO A 17 -5.56 27.87 39.14
N LEU A 18 -6.80 27.66 39.57
CA LEU A 18 -7.60 26.49 39.21
C LEU A 18 -7.96 26.50 37.71
N HIS A 19 -8.35 27.66 37.18
CA HIS A 19 -8.69 27.84 35.76
C HIS A 19 -7.47 27.69 34.84
N ARG A 20 -6.30 28.14 35.30
CA ARG A 20 -5.03 27.94 34.58
C ARG A 20 -4.60 26.47 34.58
N SER A 21 -4.73 25.78 35.71
CA SER A 21 -4.51 24.32 35.80
C SER A 21 -5.46 23.53 34.89
N VAL A 22 -6.74 23.93 34.82
CA VAL A 22 -7.72 23.30 33.94
C VAL A 22 -7.38 23.58 32.47
N MET A 23 -7.06 24.83 32.11
CA MET A 23 -6.66 25.19 30.74
C MET A 23 -5.34 24.53 30.33
N ASP A 24 -4.34 24.46 31.19
CA ASP A 24 -3.07 23.78 30.90
C ASP A 24 -3.28 22.27 30.74
N LYS A 25 -4.20 21.66 31.50
CA LYS A 25 -4.61 20.26 31.28
C LYS A 25 -5.37 20.08 29.97
N ILE A 26 -6.27 20.99 29.62
CA ILE A 26 -7.02 20.94 28.35
C ILE A 26 -6.07 21.10 27.16
N VAL A 27 -5.15 22.06 27.21
CA VAL A 27 -4.17 22.32 26.14
C VAL A 27 -3.16 21.19 26.05
N LYS A 28 -2.64 20.67 27.17
CA LYS A 28 -1.72 19.51 27.16
C LYS A 28 -2.39 18.21 26.74
N ASN A 29 -3.65 17.98 27.12
CA ASN A 29 -4.40 16.82 26.66
C ASN A 29 -4.69 16.95 25.17
N GLN A 30 -5.18 18.11 24.69
CA GLN A 30 -5.39 18.32 23.25
C GLN A 30 -4.10 18.16 22.44
N SER A 31 -2.95 18.68 22.93
CA SER A 31 -1.67 18.49 22.24
C SER A 31 -1.23 17.03 22.24
N PHE A 32 -1.45 16.30 23.33
CA PHE A 32 -1.13 14.87 23.40
C PHE A 32 -1.90 14.07 22.34
N TYR A 33 -3.22 14.29 22.19
CA TYR A 33 -4.03 13.59 21.20
C TYR A 33 -3.73 14.01 19.74
N THR A 34 -3.28 15.26 19.51
CA THR A 34 -2.82 15.67 18.18
C THR A 34 -1.47 15.06 17.80
N ASP A 35 -0.59 14.82 18.78
CA ASP A 35 0.77 14.34 18.54
C ASP A 35 0.88 12.81 18.39
N LEU A 36 -0.17 12.06 18.77
CA LEU A 36 -0.22 10.61 18.54
C LEU A 36 -0.19 10.30 17.03
N LYS A 37 0.68 9.35 16.66
CA LYS A 37 0.72 8.76 15.31
C LYS A 37 -0.54 7.92 15.06
N MET A 38 -0.95 7.83 13.80
CA MET A 38 -2.03 6.93 13.38
C MET A 38 -1.68 5.46 13.66
N GLY A 39 -2.71 4.65 13.92
CA GLY A 39 -2.57 3.25 14.28
C GLY A 39 -2.10 3.02 15.70
N LEU A 40 -1.63 1.81 15.95
CA LEU A 40 -1.05 1.41 17.22
C LEU A 40 0.39 1.94 17.36
N SER A 41 0.66 2.57 18.49
CA SER A 41 1.98 3.06 18.90
C SER A 41 2.26 2.69 20.36
N TYR A 42 3.53 2.59 20.72
CA TYR A 42 3.96 2.32 22.09
C TYR A 42 4.80 3.49 22.60
N LEU A 43 4.32 4.18 23.62
CA LEU A 43 4.98 5.34 24.24
C LEU A 43 4.77 5.29 25.75
N ASP A 44 5.82 5.62 26.51
CA ASP A 44 5.78 5.70 27.97
C ASP A 44 5.22 4.43 28.65
N GLU A 45 5.67 3.25 28.18
CA GLU A 45 5.25 1.92 28.68
C GLU A 45 3.75 1.59 28.45
N GLU A 46 3.09 2.34 27.55
CA GLU A 46 1.68 2.20 27.24
C GLU A 46 1.44 2.09 25.73
N PHE A 47 0.43 1.32 25.36
CA PHE A 47 -0.05 1.26 23.99
C PHE A 47 -1.07 2.36 23.75
N HIS A 48 -0.85 3.18 22.73
CA HIS A 48 -1.77 4.22 22.28
C HIS A 48 -2.25 3.87 20.88
N LEU A 49 -3.56 3.80 20.71
CA LEU A 49 -4.17 3.55 19.41
C LEU A 49 -4.89 4.82 18.96
N LYS A 50 -4.57 5.31 17.76
CA LYS A 50 -5.29 6.41 17.10
C LYS A 50 -5.88 5.93 15.78
N PHE A 51 -7.17 6.17 15.59
CA PHE A 51 -7.94 5.64 14.47
C PHE A 51 -8.78 6.74 13.83
N PHE A 52 -8.90 6.72 12.50
CA PHE A 52 -9.75 7.65 11.77
C PHE A 52 -11.07 6.97 11.41
N SER A 53 -12.17 7.62 11.80
CA SER A 53 -13.48 7.45 11.20
C SER A 53 -14.31 8.68 11.52
N GLU A 54 -14.67 9.40 10.47
CA GLU A 54 -15.47 10.61 10.56
C GLU A 54 -16.94 10.31 10.84
N ASN A 55 -17.45 9.21 10.27
CA ASN A 55 -18.87 8.87 10.22
C ASN A 55 -19.29 7.83 11.27
N ALA A 56 -18.37 7.28 12.07
CA ALA A 56 -18.70 6.37 13.15
C ALA A 56 -19.38 7.11 14.32
N ASN A 57 -20.32 6.43 14.97
CA ASN A 57 -20.93 6.86 16.24
C ASN A 57 -20.16 6.32 17.45
N ALA A 58 -19.49 5.18 17.30
CA ALA A 58 -18.64 4.60 18.32
C ALA A 58 -17.59 3.69 17.68
N VAL A 59 -16.39 3.70 18.24
CA VAL A 59 -15.27 2.84 17.82
C VAL A 59 -14.79 2.05 19.01
N PHE A 60 -14.49 0.77 18.78
CA PHE A 60 -14.00 -0.15 19.80
C PHE A 60 -12.76 -0.88 19.32
N VAL A 61 -11.84 -1.13 20.25
CA VAL A 61 -10.77 -2.11 20.10
C VAL A 61 -11.13 -3.36 20.90
N ARG A 62 -11.10 -4.49 20.23
CA ARG A 62 -11.32 -5.80 20.83
C ARG A 62 -9.99 -6.50 20.99
N ILE A 63 -9.61 -6.81 22.22
CA ILE A 63 -8.35 -7.42 22.60
C ILE A 63 -8.59 -8.89 22.95
N TYR A 64 -7.74 -9.75 22.41
CA TYR A 64 -7.70 -11.17 22.66
C TYR A 64 -6.42 -11.49 23.44
N ASN A 65 -6.58 -11.91 24.69
CA ASN A 65 -5.51 -12.53 25.46
C ASN A 65 -5.83 -14.01 25.70
N GLU A 66 -4.86 -14.80 26.16
CA GLU A 66 -4.94 -16.28 26.27
C GLU A 66 -6.18 -16.83 27.01
N LYS A 67 -6.94 -15.99 27.75
CA LYS A 67 -8.07 -16.43 28.57
C LYS A 67 -9.34 -15.58 28.43
N VAL A 68 -9.28 -14.39 27.82
CA VAL A 68 -10.39 -13.43 27.82
C VAL A 68 -10.41 -12.61 26.53
N GLU A 69 -11.61 -12.47 25.97
CA GLU A 69 -11.94 -11.49 24.93
C GLU A 69 -12.57 -10.28 25.62
N GLN A 70 -11.96 -9.10 25.45
CA GLN A 70 -12.45 -7.85 26.03
C GLN A 70 -12.53 -6.77 24.96
N GLU A 71 -13.53 -5.91 25.08
CA GLU A 71 -13.75 -4.83 24.13
C GLU A 71 -13.76 -3.50 24.87
N PHE A 72 -13.02 -2.52 24.34
CA PHE A 72 -12.82 -1.22 24.95
C PHE A 72 -13.24 -0.11 23.98
N PRO A 73 -14.10 0.83 24.40
CA PRO A 73 -14.47 1.98 23.57
C PRO A 73 -13.31 2.98 23.48
N LEU A 74 -13.12 3.55 22.29
CA LEU A 74 -12.18 4.65 22.08
C LEU A 74 -12.86 5.99 22.41
N GLU A 75 -12.06 6.95 22.89
CA GLU A 75 -12.46 8.34 23.12
C GLU A 75 -12.56 9.09 21.79
N HIS A 76 -13.66 9.81 21.58
CA HIS A 76 -13.92 10.52 20.32
C HIS A 76 -13.31 11.93 20.35
N HIS A 77 -12.39 12.19 19.43
CA HIS A 77 -11.78 13.48 19.14
C HIS A 77 -11.92 13.79 17.64
N HIS A 78 -13.14 14.10 17.22
CA HIS A 78 -13.52 14.21 15.80
C HIS A 78 -12.45 14.90 14.92
N PRO A 79 -12.05 14.28 13.79
CA PRO A 79 -12.57 13.03 13.21
C PRO A 79 -11.84 11.75 13.70
N TYR A 80 -11.03 11.85 14.76
CA TYR A 80 -10.20 10.75 15.27
C TYR A 80 -10.77 10.11 16.53
N TRP A 81 -10.31 8.90 16.79
CA TRP A 81 -10.66 8.09 17.95
C TRP A 81 -9.39 7.61 18.61
N THR A 82 -9.29 7.69 19.94
CA THR A 82 -8.07 7.31 20.65
C THR A 82 -8.32 6.48 21.89
N ILE A 83 -7.37 5.61 22.25
CA ILE A 83 -7.34 4.95 23.56
C ILE A 83 -5.90 4.71 23.99
N SER A 84 -5.65 4.85 25.30
CA SER A 84 -4.41 4.45 25.95
C SER A 84 -4.66 3.20 26.79
N LEU A 85 -3.84 2.18 26.57
CA LEU A 85 -3.98 0.85 27.15
C LEU A 85 -2.70 0.49 27.93
N LYS A 86 -2.86 0.26 29.22
CA LYS A 86 -1.77 -0.14 30.12
C LYS A 86 -1.77 -1.64 30.32
N ASN A 87 -0.59 -2.21 30.59
CA ASN A 87 -0.41 -3.61 30.96
C ASN A 87 -0.97 -4.61 29.91
N ILE A 88 -0.94 -4.25 28.63
CA ILE A 88 -1.24 -5.18 27.55
C ILE A 88 0.03 -5.99 27.25
N PRO A 89 0.01 -7.33 27.38
CA PRO A 89 1.17 -8.15 27.03
C PRO A 89 1.54 -7.98 25.55
N GLU A 90 2.84 -7.95 25.25
CA GLU A 90 3.33 -8.00 23.88
C GLU A 90 2.76 -9.24 23.16
N ASN A 91 2.48 -9.11 21.86
CA ASN A 91 1.85 -10.14 21.03
C ASN A 91 0.40 -10.48 21.39
N SER A 92 -0.24 -9.70 22.28
CA SER A 92 -1.71 -9.74 22.38
C SER A 92 -2.33 -9.41 21.02
N GLU A 93 -3.43 -10.07 20.68
CA GLU A 93 -4.10 -9.86 19.39
C GLU A 93 -5.23 -8.84 19.51
N TYR A 94 -5.52 -8.09 18.45
CA TYR A 94 -6.64 -7.17 18.42
C TYR A 94 -7.33 -7.06 17.05
N LEU A 95 -8.58 -6.62 17.11
CA LEU A 95 -9.39 -6.21 15.96
C LEU A 95 -10.17 -4.93 16.31
N MET A 96 -10.56 -4.20 15.29
CA MET A 96 -11.38 -2.99 15.40
C MET A 96 -12.84 -3.32 15.13
N ARG A 97 -13.73 -2.50 15.72
CA ARG A 97 -15.17 -2.54 15.47
C ARG A 97 -15.73 -1.12 15.46
N CYS A 98 -16.55 -0.80 14.48
CA CYS A 98 -17.22 0.50 14.39
C CYS A 98 -18.73 0.30 14.41
N GLU A 99 -19.41 1.23 15.07
CA GLU A 99 -20.85 1.41 15.00
C GLU A 99 -21.14 2.75 14.34
N GLY A 100 -22.19 2.82 13.54
CA GLY A 100 -22.52 4.00 12.76
C GLY A 100 -23.74 3.76 11.87
N PRO A 101 -24.07 4.72 11.00
CA PRO A 101 -25.19 4.58 10.06
C PRO A 101 -24.96 3.45 9.04
N TYR A 102 -26.02 2.71 8.74
CA TYR A 102 -26.08 1.82 7.60
C TYR A 102 -27.05 2.42 6.57
N GLU A 103 -26.53 3.35 5.78
CA GLU A 103 -27.26 4.18 4.82
C GLU A 103 -26.58 4.10 3.46
N ILE A 104 -26.92 3.05 2.70
CA ILE A 104 -26.27 2.75 1.42
C ILE A 104 -26.30 3.96 0.48
N GLN A 105 -27.43 4.67 0.41
CA GLN A 105 -27.59 5.85 -0.45
C GLN A 105 -26.60 7.00 -0.16
N ASN A 106 -26.08 7.06 1.06
CA ASN A 106 -25.08 8.04 1.51
C ASN A 106 -23.67 7.42 1.59
N GLY A 107 -23.52 6.17 1.15
CA GLY A 107 -22.26 5.44 1.21
C GLY A 107 -21.89 4.89 2.59
N HIS A 108 -22.75 4.99 3.60
CA HIS A 108 -22.45 4.46 4.93
C HIS A 108 -22.82 2.97 5.05
N ARG A 109 -21.88 2.15 5.52
CA ARG A 109 -22.01 0.67 5.58
C ARG A 109 -21.56 0.09 6.93
N PHE A 110 -21.69 0.86 8.02
CA PHE A 110 -21.27 0.39 9.35
C PHE A 110 -22.10 -0.80 9.82
N SER A 111 -21.44 -1.79 10.42
CA SER A 111 -22.09 -2.97 10.97
C SER A 111 -21.53 -3.23 12.37
N PRO A 112 -22.38 -3.22 13.42
CA PRO A 112 -21.93 -3.43 14.80
C PRO A 112 -21.39 -4.84 15.05
N LYS A 113 -21.55 -5.77 14.09
CA LYS A 113 -21.06 -7.15 14.18
C LYS A 113 -19.74 -7.38 13.44
N THR A 114 -19.31 -6.43 12.63
CA THR A 114 -18.15 -6.62 11.76
C THR A 114 -16.88 -6.24 12.50
N LEU A 115 -16.00 -7.21 12.69
CA LEU A 115 -14.63 -6.99 13.15
C LEU A 115 -13.71 -6.86 11.94
N PHE A 116 -12.76 -5.94 12.02
CA PHE A 116 -11.83 -5.66 10.92
C PHE A 116 -10.44 -5.30 11.45
N LEU A 117 -9.45 -5.29 10.55
CA LEU A 117 -8.09 -4.90 10.90
C LEU A 117 -8.01 -3.39 11.07
N ASP A 118 -7.19 -2.94 12.01
CA ASP A 118 -6.72 -1.55 12.01
C ASP A 118 -6.01 -1.26 10.66
N PRO A 119 -6.42 -0.22 9.90
CA PRO A 119 -5.78 0.15 8.63
C PRO A 119 -4.26 0.36 8.73
N TYR A 120 -3.76 0.69 9.94
CA TYR A 120 -2.34 0.91 10.24
C TYR A 120 -1.67 -0.27 10.96
N ALA A 121 -2.33 -1.44 11.04
CA ALA A 121 -1.74 -2.63 11.67
C ALA A 121 -0.45 -3.06 10.95
N LYS A 122 0.64 -3.20 11.70
CA LYS A 122 1.97 -3.52 11.14
C LYS A 122 2.26 -5.02 11.05
N GLU A 123 1.71 -5.80 11.98
CA GLU A 123 1.95 -7.24 12.06
C GLU A 123 0.66 -7.98 12.43
N LEU A 124 0.52 -9.21 11.90
CA LEU A 124 -0.60 -10.10 12.19
C LEU A 124 -0.09 -11.43 12.74
N ASN A 125 -0.91 -12.08 13.58
CA ASN A 125 -0.74 -13.49 13.88
C ASN A 125 -0.98 -14.32 12.60
N ALA A 126 -0.05 -15.20 12.25
CA ALA A 126 -0.14 -15.99 11.01
C ALA A 126 -1.33 -16.98 10.95
N TYR A 127 -1.84 -17.41 12.10
CA TYR A 127 -2.95 -18.36 12.19
C TYR A 127 -4.30 -17.66 12.30
N THR A 128 -4.42 -16.72 13.23
CA THR A 128 -5.70 -16.04 13.51
C THR A 128 -5.94 -14.86 12.58
N LYS A 129 -4.89 -14.37 11.89
CA LYS A 129 -4.90 -13.20 10.99
C LYS A 129 -5.34 -11.92 11.72
N ARG A 130 -5.20 -11.85 13.05
CA ARG A 130 -5.50 -10.66 13.86
C ARG A 130 -4.27 -9.80 14.06
N ALA A 131 -4.46 -8.50 14.22
CA ALA A 131 -3.38 -7.54 14.44
C ALA A 131 -2.70 -7.77 15.80
N LEU A 132 -1.41 -7.50 15.88
CA LEU A 132 -0.62 -7.74 17.09
C LEU A 132 -0.29 -6.42 17.81
N PHE A 133 -0.41 -6.44 19.13
CA PHE A 133 0.22 -5.45 19.99
C PHE A 133 1.73 -5.67 19.96
N LYS A 134 2.45 -4.71 19.36
CA LYS A 134 3.88 -4.80 19.14
C LYS A 134 4.61 -3.56 19.65
N GLU A 135 5.59 -3.80 20.50
CA GLU A 135 6.55 -2.78 20.88
C GLU A 135 7.50 -2.51 19.69
N PRO A 136 8.06 -1.30 19.57
CA PRO A 136 9.05 -0.99 18.55
C PRO A 136 10.23 -1.94 18.63
N ASP A 137 10.36 -2.81 17.62
CA ASP A 137 11.47 -3.75 17.54
C ASP A 137 12.73 -3.05 16.99
N SER A 138 13.87 -3.25 17.67
CA SER A 138 15.17 -2.78 17.22
C SER A 138 15.78 -3.82 16.27
N PHE A 139 15.46 -3.73 14.98
CA PHE A 139 16.13 -4.53 13.96
C PHE A 139 17.56 -4.02 13.70
N ASP A 140 18.57 -4.89 13.82
CA ASP A 140 19.96 -4.54 13.53
C ASP A 140 20.25 -4.62 12.01
N TRP A 141 20.37 -3.43 11.41
CA TRP A 141 20.73 -3.26 10.00
C TRP A 141 22.23 -3.47 9.71
N GLU A 142 23.09 -3.69 10.71
CA GLU A 142 24.53 -3.90 10.53
C GLU A 142 25.21 -2.77 9.73
N GLN A 143 24.73 -1.53 9.88
CA GLN A 143 25.16 -0.34 9.12
C GLN A 143 24.95 -0.45 7.59
N ILE A 144 24.16 -1.43 7.14
CA ILE A 144 23.76 -1.55 5.74
C ILE A 144 22.70 -0.50 5.42
N SER A 145 22.87 0.15 4.26
CA SER A 145 22.00 1.20 3.76
C SER A 145 21.66 0.98 2.29
N LYS A 146 20.60 1.66 1.82
CA LYS A 146 20.11 1.64 0.43
C LYS A 146 21.25 1.79 -0.59
N PRO A 147 21.33 0.94 -1.65
CA PRO A 147 22.35 1.03 -2.69
C PRO A 147 22.36 2.33 -3.51
N LEU A 148 21.18 2.95 -3.68
CA LEU A 148 20.96 4.23 -4.39
C LEU A 148 21.50 4.26 -5.82
N HIS A 149 21.23 3.22 -6.61
CA HIS A 149 21.59 3.18 -8.01
C HIS A 149 20.81 4.25 -8.80
N PRO A 150 21.46 4.93 -9.78
CA PRO A 150 20.76 5.76 -10.75
C PRO A 150 19.73 4.95 -11.54
N LYS A 151 18.56 5.54 -11.83
CA LYS A 151 17.46 4.86 -12.55
C LYS A 151 17.91 4.24 -13.87
N ASN A 152 18.69 4.97 -14.66
CA ASN A 152 19.20 4.53 -15.96
C ASN A 152 20.21 3.37 -15.90
N SER A 153 20.65 2.96 -14.71
CA SER A 153 21.55 1.82 -14.50
C SER A 153 20.82 0.56 -14.03
N LEU A 154 19.50 0.64 -13.79
CA LEU A 154 18.74 -0.48 -13.26
C LEU A 154 18.48 -1.56 -14.31
N ILE A 155 18.59 -2.80 -13.86
CA ILE A 155 18.09 -4.01 -14.49
C ILE A 155 17.19 -4.67 -13.45
N ILE A 156 15.88 -4.52 -13.67
CA ILE A 156 14.84 -4.94 -12.73
C ILE A 156 14.44 -6.39 -13.03
N TYR A 157 14.39 -7.21 -11.98
CA TYR A 157 13.88 -8.57 -12.04
C TYR A 157 12.53 -8.64 -11.31
N GLU A 158 11.44 -8.75 -12.06
CA GLU A 158 10.10 -8.99 -11.50
C GLU A 158 10.02 -10.43 -10.96
N ALA A 159 9.64 -10.58 -9.69
CA ALA A 159 9.61 -11.86 -9.01
C ALA A 159 8.38 -12.06 -8.13
N HIS A 160 7.76 -13.22 -8.26
CA HIS A 160 6.84 -13.73 -7.26
C HIS A 160 7.63 -14.34 -6.09
N LEU A 161 7.49 -13.79 -4.88
CA LEU A 161 8.20 -14.26 -3.68
C LEU A 161 8.05 -15.77 -3.46
N ARG A 162 6.80 -16.26 -3.43
CA ARG A 162 6.51 -17.69 -3.32
C ARG A 162 7.07 -18.50 -4.49
N GLY A 163 6.70 -18.14 -5.73
CA GLY A 163 7.01 -18.90 -6.93
C GLY A 163 8.49 -19.14 -7.15
N LEU A 164 9.32 -18.14 -6.86
CA LEU A 164 10.75 -18.20 -7.12
C LEU A 164 11.47 -19.32 -6.34
N THR A 165 10.99 -19.66 -5.14
CA THR A 165 11.67 -20.61 -4.25
C THR A 165 10.82 -21.81 -3.82
N MET A 166 9.56 -21.91 -4.27
CA MET A 166 8.64 -22.97 -3.84
C MET A 166 9.13 -24.38 -4.21
N LYS A 167 9.83 -24.53 -5.34
CA LYS A 167 10.36 -25.82 -5.85
C LYS A 167 11.86 -26.03 -5.54
N SER A 168 12.43 -25.25 -4.63
CA SER A 168 13.84 -25.38 -4.25
C SER A 168 14.10 -26.60 -3.34
N SER A 169 15.37 -27.00 -3.23
CA SER A 169 15.84 -28.04 -2.30
C SER A 169 16.03 -27.55 -0.85
N LEU A 170 15.45 -26.39 -0.51
CA LEU A 170 15.52 -25.80 0.83
C LEU A 170 14.67 -26.61 1.82
N ALA A 171 14.80 -26.29 3.10
CA ALA A 171 13.89 -26.81 4.09
C ALA A 171 12.45 -26.35 3.77
N LYS A 172 11.47 -27.23 3.92
CA LYS A 172 10.09 -26.98 3.46
C LYS A 172 9.47 -25.70 4.03
N GLN A 173 9.83 -25.34 5.26
CA GLN A 173 9.36 -24.12 5.92
C GLN A 173 9.94 -22.83 5.33
N ASP A 174 11.08 -22.91 4.64
CA ASP A 174 11.73 -21.76 4.01
C ASP A 174 11.32 -21.61 2.54
N CYS A 175 10.82 -22.68 1.90
CA CYS A 175 10.34 -22.62 0.51
C CYS A 175 9.17 -21.63 0.35
N GLY A 176 9.34 -20.67 -0.55
CA GLY A 176 8.32 -19.66 -0.87
C GLY A 176 8.15 -18.58 0.20
N THR A 177 9.22 -18.25 0.93
CA THR A 177 9.25 -17.27 2.03
C THR A 177 10.34 -16.22 1.81
N PHE A 178 10.34 -15.15 2.61
CA PHE A 178 11.43 -14.16 2.63
C PHE A 178 12.80 -14.81 2.93
N LYS A 179 12.85 -15.76 3.86
CA LYS A 179 14.07 -16.53 4.17
C LYS A 179 14.54 -17.35 2.98
N GLY A 180 13.60 -18.00 2.29
CA GLY A 180 13.89 -18.80 1.11
C GLY A 180 14.54 -17.98 0.00
N LEU A 181 14.03 -16.77 -0.24
CA LEU A 181 14.54 -15.88 -1.28
C LEU A 181 16.01 -15.47 -1.05
N ILE A 182 16.44 -15.33 0.21
CA ILE A 182 17.84 -14.99 0.53
C ILE A 182 18.82 -15.98 -0.11
N TYR A 183 18.49 -17.27 -0.14
CA TYR A 183 19.34 -18.31 -0.74
C TYR A 183 19.49 -18.20 -2.26
N HIS A 184 18.67 -17.39 -2.93
CA HIS A 184 18.70 -17.20 -4.38
C HIS A 184 19.30 -15.87 -4.81
N ILE A 185 19.60 -14.96 -3.87
CA ILE A 185 20.13 -13.63 -4.23
C ILE A 185 21.45 -13.77 -4.99
N ASP A 186 22.34 -14.69 -4.60
CA ASP A 186 23.63 -14.89 -5.29
C ASP A 186 23.44 -15.27 -6.76
N HIS A 187 22.43 -16.09 -7.08
CA HIS A 187 22.08 -16.39 -8.48
C HIS A 187 21.60 -15.16 -9.25
N LEU A 188 20.82 -14.28 -8.60
CA LEU A 188 20.36 -13.03 -9.21
C LEU A 188 21.55 -12.09 -9.53
N ILE A 189 22.56 -12.03 -8.66
CA ILE A 189 23.80 -11.28 -8.95
C ILE A 189 24.51 -11.86 -10.17
N GLU A 190 24.64 -13.19 -10.25
CA GLU A 190 25.29 -13.85 -11.39
C GLU A 190 24.56 -13.58 -12.72
N LEU A 191 23.23 -13.45 -12.67
CA LEU A 191 22.40 -13.04 -13.81
C LEU A 191 22.65 -11.58 -14.24
N GLY A 192 23.18 -10.75 -13.33
CA GLY A 192 23.53 -9.35 -13.58
C GLY A 192 22.45 -8.34 -13.19
N ILE A 193 21.43 -8.74 -12.41
CA ILE A 193 20.36 -7.84 -11.97
C ILE A 193 20.84 -7.01 -10.77
N ASN A 194 20.32 -5.79 -10.63
CA ASN A 194 20.64 -4.90 -9.50
C ASN A 194 19.40 -4.30 -8.82
N ALA A 195 18.20 -4.71 -9.24
CA ALA A 195 16.96 -4.46 -8.53
C ALA A 195 16.02 -5.66 -8.67
N ILE A 196 15.34 -6.04 -7.59
CA ILE A 196 14.25 -7.01 -7.60
C ILE A 196 12.94 -6.28 -7.33
N GLU A 197 11.96 -6.47 -8.20
CA GLU A 197 10.59 -6.00 -8.02
C GLU A 197 9.74 -7.18 -7.53
N LEU A 198 9.28 -7.10 -6.28
CA LEU A 198 8.44 -8.14 -5.70
C LEU A 198 6.99 -7.84 -6.01
N GLN A 199 6.30 -8.82 -6.63
CA GLN A 199 4.84 -8.83 -6.71
C GLN A 199 4.21 -8.66 -5.30
N PRO A 200 2.92 -8.27 -5.19
CA PRO A 200 2.34 -7.82 -3.93
C PRO A 200 2.63 -8.72 -2.73
N ILE A 201 3.34 -8.16 -1.75
CA ILE A 201 3.67 -8.83 -0.48
C ILE A 201 2.82 -8.35 0.69
N PHE A 202 2.06 -7.27 0.51
CA PHE A 202 1.10 -6.78 1.49
C PHE A 202 0.04 -7.84 1.77
N TYR A 203 -0.58 -7.80 2.95
CA TYR A 203 -1.46 -8.87 3.37
C TYR A 203 -2.67 -9.00 2.43
N PHE A 204 -2.80 -10.15 1.79
CA PHE A 204 -3.97 -10.57 1.02
C PHE A 204 -4.43 -11.96 1.45
N ASP A 205 -5.65 -12.36 1.09
CA ASP A 205 -6.18 -13.68 1.43
C ASP A 205 -6.10 -14.62 0.22
N MET A 206 -5.14 -15.56 0.25
CA MET A 206 -4.95 -16.54 -0.83
C MET A 206 -6.21 -17.37 -1.13
N GLU A 207 -7.10 -17.57 -0.15
CA GLU A 207 -8.27 -18.44 -0.27
C GLU A 207 -9.55 -17.69 -0.68
N GLU A 208 -9.45 -16.42 -1.08
CA GLU A 208 -10.64 -15.61 -1.38
C GLU A 208 -11.26 -15.88 -2.76
N VAL A 209 -10.51 -16.51 -3.65
CA VAL A 209 -10.98 -16.89 -4.99
C VAL A 209 -11.98 -18.04 -4.85
N LYS A 210 -13.15 -17.87 -5.49
CA LYS A 210 -14.23 -18.86 -5.46
C LYS A 210 -14.28 -19.75 -6.69
N ASN A 211 -13.51 -19.40 -7.73
CA ASN A 211 -13.42 -20.17 -8.96
C ASN A 211 -12.86 -21.56 -8.63
N THR A 212 -13.29 -22.56 -9.40
CA THR A 212 -12.78 -23.93 -9.31
C THR A 212 -12.14 -24.32 -10.62
N HIS A 213 -11.07 -25.10 -10.53
CA HIS A 213 -10.46 -25.68 -11.71
C HIS A 213 -11.46 -26.63 -12.39
N PRO A 214 -11.73 -26.50 -13.71
CA PRO A 214 -12.80 -27.25 -14.37
C PRO A 214 -12.57 -28.77 -14.35
N GLU A 215 -11.32 -29.23 -14.41
CA GLU A 215 -11.00 -30.66 -14.38
C GLU A 215 -10.83 -31.24 -12.97
N THR A 216 -9.97 -30.65 -12.13
CA THR A 216 -9.69 -31.18 -10.78
C THR A 216 -10.75 -30.84 -9.75
N GLN A 217 -11.63 -29.87 -10.02
CA GLN A 217 -12.63 -29.33 -9.09
C GLN A 217 -12.04 -28.70 -7.82
N GLU A 218 -10.72 -28.47 -7.80
CA GLU A 218 -10.05 -27.79 -6.69
C GLU A 218 -10.38 -26.30 -6.71
N THR A 219 -10.57 -25.72 -5.53
CA THR A 219 -10.73 -24.26 -5.39
C THR A 219 -9.43 -23.57 -5.76
N LEU A 220 -9.52 -22.61 -6.67
CA LEU A 220 -8.38 -21.80 -7.09
C LEU A 220 -7.99 -20.82 -5.97
N LYS A 221 -6.79 -20.26 -6.09
CA LYS A 221 -6.22 -19.35 -5.09
C LYS A 221 -5.83 -18.04 -5.72
N ASN A 222 -5.95 -16.96 -4.95
CA ASN A 222 -5.28 -15.71 -5.30
C ASN A 222 -3.78 -15.97 -5.14
N TYR A 223 -3.09 -16.19 -6.26
CA TYR A 223 -1.67 -16.49 -6.26
C TYR A 223 -0.86 -15.20 -6.18
N TRP A 224 -1.12 -14.26 -7.10
CA TRP A 224 -0.34 -13.04 -7.27
C TRP A 224 -0.49 -12.01 -6.14
N GLY A 225 -1.66 -11.94 -5.51
CA GLY A 225 -1.87 -11.08 -4.35
C GLY A 225 -2.33 -9.65 -4.63
N TYR A 226 -2.76 -9.33 -5.85
CA TYR A 226 -3.36 -8.03 -6.22
C TYR A 226 -4.77 -7.85 -5.63
N ASN A 227 -4.88 -7.92 -4.29
CA ASN A 227 -6.11 -7.65 -3.53
C ASN A 227 -5.78 -7.38 -2.05
N SER A 228 -5.01 -6.31 -1.81
CA SER A 228 -4.47 -5.99 -0.48
C SER A 228 -5.57 -5.68 0.54
N ARG A 229 -5.53 -6.36 1.69
CA ARG A 229 -6.43 -6.18 2.85
C ARG A 229 -5.86 -5.24 3.92
N SER A 230 -4.55 -5.09 3.96
CA SER A 230 -3.83 -4.12 4.80
C SER A 230 -2.66 -3.55 4.01
N PHE A 231 -2.43 -2.25 4.15
CA PHE A 231 -1.34 -1.55 3.47
C PHE A 231 -0.05 -1.49 4.30
N PHE A 232 -0.05 -1.99 5.54
CA PHE A 232 1.12 -1.93 6.43
C PHE A 232 1.63 -3.31 6.82
N THR A 233 0.79 -4.33 6.71
CA THR A 233 1.15 -5.69 7.05
C THR A 233 1.61 -6.47 5.84
N LEU A 234 2.65 -7.29 6.02
CA LEU A 234 3.06 -8.32 5.08
C LEU A 234 2.16 -9.57 5.20
N THR A 235 2.04 -10.33 4.11
CA THR A 235 1.33 -11.62 4.09
C THR A 235 1.98 -12.62 5.05
N PRO A 236 1.30 -13.06 6.14
CA PRO A 236 1.95 -13.83 7.21
C PRO A 236 2.54 -15.18 6.77
N THR A 237 2.02 -15.77 5.70
CA THR A 237 2.55 -17.03 5.15
C THR A 237 3.89 -16.87 4.45
N TYR A 238 4.34 -15.64 4.20
CA TYR A 238 5.65 -15.34 3.61
C TYR A 238 6.76 -15.16 4.65
N GLY A 239 6.40 -14.91 5.91
CA GLY A 239 7.34 -14.72 7.01
C GLY A 239 6.98 -13.52 7.87
N THR A 240 7.84 -13.22 8.84
CA THR A 240 7.70 -12.07 9.74
C THR A 240 8.23 -10.78 9.14
N LEU A 241 7.94 -9.64 9.76
CA LEU A 241 8.53 -8.35 9.39
C LEU A 241 10.06 -8.38 9.45
N ASN A 242 10.64 -9.02 10.47
CA ASN A 242 12.09 -9.16 10.59
C ASN A 242 12.69 -10.05 9.49
N ASP A 243 11.96 -11.07 9.03
CA ASP A 243 12.41 -11.87 7.89
C ASP A 243 12.48 -11.03 6.62
N PHE A 244 11.51 -10.13 6.42
CA PHE A 244 11.53 -9.18 5.31
C PHE A 244 12.64 -8.14 5.44
N LYS A 245 12.83 -7.50 6.61
CA LYS A 245 13.95 -6.59 6.85
C LYS A 245 15.29 -7.28 6.61
N ASN A 246 15.43 -8.54 7.00
CA ASN A 246 16.63 -9.33 6.74
C ASN A 246 16.82 -9.64 5.25
N LEU A 247 15.76 -9.93 4.50
CA LEU A 247 15.84 -10.05 3.05
C LEU A 247 16.35 -8.74 2.42
N VAL A 248 15.77 -7.59 2.79
CA VAL A 248 16.21 -6.29 2.27
C VAL A 248 17.68 -6.03 2.61
N LYS A 249 18.09 -6.28 3.87
CA LYS A 249 19.50 -6.16 4.30
C LYS A 249 20.43 -7.03 3.45
N GLU A 250 20.07 -8.28 3.18
CA GLU A 250 20.90 -9.20 2.40
C GLU A 250 20.95 -8.82 0.90
N CYS A 251 19.87 -8.28 0.33
CA CYS A 251 19.87 -7.67 -1.00
C CYS A 251 20.82 -6.47 -1.03
N HIS A 252 20.73 -5.56 -0.07
CA HIS A 252 21.55 -4.35 0.01
C HIS A 252 23.05 -4.64 0.19
N LYS A 253 23.41 -5.65 1.00
CA LYS A 253 24.80 -6.15 1.10
C LYS A 253 25.40 -6.51 -0.26
N ARG A 254 24.55 -6.98 -1.18
CA ARG A 254 24.88 -7.38 -2.54
C ARG A 254 24.60 -6.28 -3.57
N ARG A 255 24.26 -5.08 -3.11
CA ARG A 255 23.87 -3.93 -3.93
C ARG A 255 22.69 -4.24 -4.86
N ILE A 256 21.72 -5.03 -4.40
CA ILE A 256 20.44 -5.22 -5.08
C ILE A 256 19.40 -4.37 -4.37
N GLU A 257 18.71 -3.51 -5.11
CA GLU A 257 17.58 -2.73 -4.61
C GLU A 257 16.31 -3.58 -4.54
N VAL A 258 15.41 -3.26 -3.62
CA VAL A 258 14.11 -3.90 -3.46
C VAL A 258 13.00 -2.91 -3.78
N ILE A 259 12.22 -3.22 -4.81
CA ILE A 259 11.04 -2.48 -5.25
C ILE A 259 9.80 -3.30 -4.88
N LEU A 260 8.79 -2.67 -4.29
CA LEU A 260 7.54 -3.34 -3.95
C LEU A 260 6.44 -2.97 -4.95
N ASP A 261 5.77 -3.97 -5.50
CA ASP A 261 4.50 -3.78 -6.18
C ASP A 261 3.40 -3.50 -5.15
N VAL A 262 2.72 -2.35 -5.28
CA VAL A 262 1.76 -1.83 -4.31
C VAL A 262 0.41 -1.57 -4.96
N VAL A 263 -0.64 -2.08 -4.30
CA VAL A 263 -2.02 -2.03 -4.77
C VAL A 263 -2.83 -1.12 -3.85
N TYR A 264 -2.79 0.19 -4.14
CA TYR A 264 -3.58 1.19 -3.40
C TYR A 264 -4.91 1.51 -4.08
N ASN A 265 -5.14 0.99 -5.29
CA ASN A 265 -6.26 1.38 -6.13
C ASN A 265 -7.59 0.70 -5.75
N HIS A 266 -7.56 -0.48 -5.12
CA HIS A 266 -8.72 -1.18 -4.57
C HIS A 266 -8.36 -1.91 -3.27
N SER A 267 -9.36 -2.19 -2.42
CA SER A 267 -9.19 -3.06 -1.24
C SER A 267 -10.53 -3.56 -0.70
N PRO A 268 -10.62 -4.80 -0.19
CA PRO A 268 -11.81 -5.27 0.53
C PRO A 268 -11.75 -4.98 2.04
N GLY A 269 -10.68 -4.36 2.55
CA GLY A 269 -10.37 -4.28 3.98
C GLY A 269 -10.91 -3.05 4.72
N LEU A 270 -11.16 -1.94 4.04
CA LEU A 270 -11.39 -0.62 4.67
C LEU A 270 -12.89 -0.28 4.86
N MET A 271 -13.80 -1.01 4.23
CA MET A 271 -15.24 -0.71 4.25
C MET A 271 -15.81 -0.59 5.67
N PRO A 272 -15.48 -1.46 6.63
CA PRO A 272 -16.03 -1.37 7.98
C PRO A 272 -15.48 -0.18 8.79
N ALA A 273 -14.36 0.42 8.36
CA ALA A 273 -13.69 1.51 9.06
C ALA A 273 -14.40 2.84 8.81
N ASP A 274 -14.58 3.23 7.55
CA ASP A 274 -15.38 4.40 7.14
C ASP A 274 -15.61 4.37 5.62
N ASN A 275 -16.68 3.71 5.19
CA ASN A 275 -16.85 3.39 3.76
C ASN A 275 -16.87 4.61 2.83
N SER A 276 -17.53 5.70 3.22
CA SER A 276 -17.65 6.91 2.41
C SER A 276 -16.34 7.69 2.30
N ALA A 277 -15.42 7.54 3.26
CA ALA A 277 -14.11 8.21 3.21
C ALA A 277 -13.07 7.40 2.41
N TYR A 278 -13.10 6.07 2.52
CA TYR A 278 -12.09 5.21 1.90
C TYR A 278 -12.41 4.77 0.46
N TYR A 279 -13.66 4.82 0.01
CA TYR A 279 -14.07 4.36 -1.32
C TYR A 279 -14.77 5.44 -2.12
N ILE A 280 -14.61 5.38 -3.44
CA ILE A 280 -15.43 6.17 -4.37
C ILE A 280 -16.81 5.50 -4.43
N VAL A 281 -17.81 6.16 -3.86
CA VAL A 281 -19.19 5.71 -3.83
C VAL A 281 -20.02 6.56 -4.79
N GLU A 282 -20.63 5.91 -5.77
CA GLU A 282 -21.54 6.52 -6.73
C GLU A 282 -22.90 6.85 -6.07
N PRO A 283 -23.72 7.72 -6.71
CA PRO A 283 -25.10 7.93 -6.30
C PRO A 283 -25.84 6.61 -6.09
N TYR A 284 -26.70 6.57 -5.06
CA TYR A 284 -27.42 5.36 -4.62
C TYR A 284 -26.55 4.26 -3.98
N GLY A 285 -25.26 4.50 -3.76
CA GLY A 285 -24.41 3.65 -2.92
C GLY A 285 -23.65 2.54 -3.63
N ALA A 286 -23.66 2.51 -4.96
CA ALA A 286 -22.79 1.61 -5.73
C ALA A 286 -21.33 2.03 -5.58
N TYR A 287 -20.39 1.09 -5.68
CA TYR A 287 -18.97 1.45 -5.78
C TYR A 287 -18.64 1.78 -7.23
N ALA A 288 -17.90 2.87 -7.44
CA ALA A 288 -17.24 3.07 -8.73
C ALA A 288 -16.19 1.97 -8.92
N ASN A 289 -16.15 1.36 -10.10
CA ASN A 289 -15.29 0.23 -10.40
C ASN A 289 -14.28 0.55 -11.50
N TYR A 290 -13.46 1.58 -11.30
CA TYR A 290 -12.39 1.96 -12.24
C TYR A 290 -11.25 0.93 -12.30
N THR A 291 -11.19 0.05 -11.30
CA THR A 291 -10.17 -1.00 -11.11
C THR A 291 -10.53 -2.29 -11.85
N GLY A 292 -11.83 -2.53 -12.10
CA GLY A 292 -12.33 -3.84 -12.52
C GLY A 292 -12.47 -4.85 -11.37
N CYS A 293 -12.00 -4.53 -10.16
CA CYS A 293 -11.91 -5.44 -9.01
C CYS A 293 -13.08 -5.30 -8.01
N GLY A 294 -14.09 -4.49 -8.33
CA GLY A 294 -15.36 -4.35 -7.61
C GLY A 294 -15.47 -3.09 -6.75
N ASN A 295 -14.37 -2.42 -6.43
CA ASN A 295 -14.36 -1.12 -5.77
C ASN A 295 -13.17 -0.28 -6.22
N THR A 296 -13.20 1.02 -5.93
CA THR A 296 -12.08 1.94 -6.12
C THR A 296 -11.83 2.70 -4.82
N ILE A 297 -10.59 2.73 -4.36
CA ILE A 297 -10.18 3.51 -3.19
C ILE A 297 -10.21 5.00 -3.54
N SER A 298 -10.80 5.80 -2.65
CA SER A 298 -10.83 7.26 -2.76
C SER A 298 -9.46 7.85 -2.41
N CYS A 299 -8.48 7.65 -3.30
CA CYS A 299 -7.07 7.96 -3.05
C CYS A 299 -6.82 9.44 -2.72
N ASN A 300 -7.72 10.34 -3.17
CA ASN A 300 -7.58 11.79 -2.99
C ASN A 300 -8.40 12.36 -1.82
N HIS A 301 -9.17 11.54 -1.11
CA HIS A 301 -9.69 11.92 0.21
C HIS A 301 -8.51 12.17 1.17
N PRO A 302 -8.47 13.26 1.97
CA PRO A 302 -7.28 13.66 2.73
C PRO A 302 -6.67 12.57 3.62
N GLU A 303 -7.51 11.80 4.31
CA GLU A 303 -7.08 10.74 5.24
C GLU A 303 -6.65 9.47 4.52
N THR A 304 -7.25 9.19 3.35
CA THR A 304 -6.85 8.06 2.52
C THR A 304 -5.52 8.36 1.83
N ALA A 305 -5.34 9.59 1.35
CA ALA A 305 -4.07 10.07 0.82
C ALA A 305 -2.96 10.03 1.89
N GLN A 306 -3.29 10.35 3.14
CA GLN A 306 -2.35 10.24 4.27
C GLN A 306 -2.03 8.78 4.60
N LEU A 307 -3.02 7.87 4.61
CA LEU A 307 -2.81 6.43 4.80
C LEU A 307 -1.84 5.85 3.77
N ILE A 308 -2.01 6.20 2.50
CA ILE A 308 -1.11 5.78 1.41
C ILE A 308 0.30 6.34 1.63
N LEU A 309 0.42 7.63 1.95
CA LEU A 309 1.71 8.25 2.22
C LEU A 309 2.42 7.56 3.40
N ASP A 310 1.72 7.39 4.52
CA ASP A 310 2.27 6.79 5.74
C ASP A 310 2.73 5.34 5.49
N SER A 311 2.02 4.58 4.64
CA SER A 311 2.44 3.22 4.25
C SER A 311 3.75 3.25 3.46
N LEU A 312 3.84 4.12 2.44
CA LEU A 312 5.04 4.28 1.64
C LEU A 312 6.24 4.71 2.50
N GLU A 313 6.05 5.70 3.37
CA GLU A 313 7.09 6.18 4.29
C GLU A 313 7.50 5.12 5.30
N TYR A 314 6.54 4.33 5.81
CA TYR A 314 6.82 3.21 6.70
C TYR A 314 7.76 2.19 6.04
N PHE A 315 7.44 1.72 4.82
CA PHE A 315 8.29 0.75 4.13
C PHE A 315 9.62 1.35 3.66
N SER A 316 9.64 2.62 3.26
CA SER A 316 10.88 3.32 2.88
C SER A 316 11.83 3.48 4.07
N ASN A 317 11.32 3.90 5.23
CA ASN A 317 12.14 4.29 6.39
C ASN A 317 12.43 3.12 7.32
N GLU A 318 11.40 2.35 7.69
CA GLU A 318 11.53 1.27 8.68
C GLU A 318 12.03 -0.04 8.07
N CYS A 319 11.76 -0.26 6.78
CA CYS A 319 12.13 -1.47 6.06
C CYS A 319 13.19 -1.24 4.97
N GLN A 320 13.68 -0.01 4.82
CA GLN A 320 14.66 0.40 3.80
C GLN A 320 14.29 0.04 2.35
N VAL A 321 13.01 -0.03 2.00
CA VAL A 321 12.58 -0.29 0.60
C VAL A 321 13.08 0.83 -0.33
N ASP A 322 13.57 0.46 -1.52
CA ASP A 322 14.21 1.38 -2.47
C ASP A 322 13.24 2.03 -3.45
N GLY A 323 12.08 1.41 -3.67
CA GLY A 323 11.07 1.93 -4.59
C GLY A 323 9.75 1.19 -4.55
N PHE A 324 8.80 1.70 -5.32
CA PHE A 324 7.45 1.19 -5.40
C PHE A 324 6.96 1.21 -6.86
N ARG A 325 6.38 0.09 -7.30
CA ARG A 325 5.61 -0.02 -8.55
C ARG A 325 4.13 0.02 -8.21
N PHE A 326 3.43 1.04 -8.71
CA PHE A 326 2.02 1.30 -8.40
C PHE A 326 1.14 0.63 -9.44
N ASP A 327 0.38 -0.36 -8.99
CA ASP A 327 -0.65 -1.03 -9.77
C ASP A 327 -1.80 -0.07 -10.13
N LEU A 328 -2.25 -0.10 -11.39
CA LEU A 328 -3.29 0.76 -11.96
C LEU A 328 -3.16 2.22 -11.49
N ALA A 329 -1.97 2.78 -11.63
CA ALA A 329 -1.57 4.04 -11.02
C ALA A 329 -2.46 5.23 -11.41
N SER A 330 -3.13 5.16 -12.57
CA SER A 330 -4.05 6.20 -13.02
C SER A 330 -5.18 6.48 -12.02
N ILE A 331 -5.54 5.52 -11.17
CA ILE A 331 -6.55 5.70 -10.13
C ILE A 331 -6.12 6.72 -9.08
N LEU A 332 -4.82 6.89 -8.82
CA LEU A 332 -4.31 7.93 -7.93
C LEU A 332 -4.60 9.34 -8.48
N THR A 333 -4.94 9.46 -9.76
CA THR A 333 -5.33 10.74 -10.37
C THR A 333 -6.84 11.02 -10.29
N ARG A 334 -7.65 10.05 -9.84
CA ARG A 334 -9.10 10.21 -9.74
C ARG A 334 -9.51 10.90 -8.45
N GLY A 335 -10.37 11.90 -8.55
CA GLY A 335 -11.01 12.56 -7.42
C GLY A 335 -12.02 11.66 -6.71
N GLU A 336 -12.57 12.15 -5.62
CA GLU A 336 -13.57 11.43 -4.81
C GLU A 336 -14.87 11.17 -5.57
N ASP A 337 -15.12 11.90 -6.66
CA ASP A 337 -16.24 11.73 -7.59
C ASP A 337 -15.85 10.93 -8.86
N GLY A 338 -14.61 10.42 -8.93
CA GLY A 338 -14.07 9.67 -10.06
C GLY A 338 -13.56 10.52 -11.22
N SER A 339 -13.69 11.84 -11.18
CA SER A 339 -13.14 12.75 -12.20
C SER A 339 -11.61 12.72 -12.21
N VAL A 340 -10.96 13.00 -13.34
CA VAL A 340 -9.50 13.03 -13.42
C VAL A 340 -9.00 14.40 -13.00
N LEU A 341 -8.19 14.46 -11.95
CA LEU A 341 -7.68 15.69 -11.36
C LEU A 341 -6.38 16.15 -12.05
N GLU A 342 -6.22 17.47 -12.17
CA GLU A 342 -4.97 18.06 -12.67
C GLU A 342 -3.83 18.04 -11.62
N ASP A 343 -4.15 18.27 -10.33
CA ASP A 343 -3.19 18.22 -9.21
C ASP A 343 -3.75 17.30 -8.10
N PRO A 344 -3.62 15.97 -8.23
CA PRO A 344 -4.11 15.01 -7.24
C PRO A 344 -3.37 15.15 -5.90
N LEU A 345 -4.12 15.23 -4.80
CA LEU A 345 -3.57 15.40 -3.45
C LEU A 345 -2.60 14.29 -3.05
N VAL A 346 -2.90 13.03 -3.38
CA VAL A 346 -2.02 11.89 -3.03
C VAL A 346 -0.67 11.99 -3.75
N LEU A 347 -0.67 12.31 -5.04
CA LEU A 347 0.57 12.47 -5.81
C LEU A 347 1.36 13.69 -5.34
N LYS A 348 0.68 14.77 -4.98
CA LYS A 348 1.30 15.95 -4.37
C LYS A 348 1.99 15.60 -3.04
N LYS A 349 1.33 14.86 -2.15
CA LYS A 349 1.90 14.37 -0.89
C LYS A 349 3.14 13.51 -1.13
N ILE A 350 3.06 12.54 -2.04
CA ILE A 350 4.19 11.68 -2.41
C ILE A 350 5.37 12.51 -2.94
N ARG A 351 5.11 13.49 -3.82
CA ARG A 351 6.13 14.40 -4.38
C ARG A 351 6.80 15.28 -3.33
N GLU A 352 6.05 15.71 -2.31
CA GLU A 352 6.52 16.64 -1.28
C GLU A 352 7.18 15.93 -0.08
N SER A 353 7.04 14.62 0.04
CA SER A 353 7.67 13.80 1.08
C SER A 353 9.19 13.77 0.95
N LYS A 354 9.90 14.02 2.05
CA LYS A 354 11.36 13.96 2.09
C LYS A 354 11.85 12.53 2.23
N GLU A 355 11.06 11.72 2.92
CA GLU A 355 11.21 10.30 3.22
C GLU A 355 11.17 9.44 1.96
N LEU A 356 10.44 9.91 0.93
CA LEU A 356 10.33 9.27 -0.38
C LEU A 356 11.25 9.91 -1.44
N SER A 357 12.04 10.94 -1.10
CA SER A 357 12.83 11.69 -2.08
C SER A 357 13.89 10.86 -2.82
N THR A 358 14.36 9.78 -2.21
CA THR A 358 15.31 8.83 -2.83
C THR A 358 14.64 7.58 -3.40
N CYS A 359 13.34 7.41 -3.21
CA CYS A 359 12.61 6.24 -3.67
C CYS A 359 12.35 6.29 -5.17
N LYS A 360 12.41 5.12 -5.80
CA LYS A 360 12.05 4.95 -7.21
C LYS A 360 10.54 4.73 -7.31
N LEU A 361 9.85 5.66 -7.97
CA LEU A 361 8.41 5.59 -8.17
C LEU A 361 8.12 5.15 -9.61
N ILE A 362 7.46 4.00 -9.76
CA ILE A 362 7.12 3.39 -11.05
C ILE A 362 5.60 3.30 -11.16
N ALA A 363 5.02 3.80 -12.25
CA ALA A 363 3.58 3.80 -12.46
C ALA A 363 3.17 2.83 -13.58
N GLU A 364 2.15 2.01 -13.32
CA GLU A 364 1.31 1.44 -14.35
C GLU A 364 0.27 2.48 -14.78
N ALA A 365 0.59 3.29 -15.79
CA ALA A 365 -0.13 4.53 -16.10
C ALA A 365 -1.46 4.33 -16.86
N TRP A 366 -2.31 3.42 -16.40
CA TRP A 366 -3.66 3.19 -16.90
C TRP A 366 -4.59 2.65 -15.82
N ASP A 367 -5.89 2.59 -16.11
CA ASP A 367 -6.89 1.85 -15.32
C ASP A 367 -7.85 1.02 -16.19
N ALA A 368 -8.65 0.19 -15.53
CA ALA A 368 -9.55 -0.76 -16.21
C ALA A 368 -10.82 -0.09 -16.78
N ALA A 369 -11.07 1.20 -16.48
CA ALA A 369 -12.17 1.97 -17.06
C ALA A 369 -11.77 2.72 -18.35
N GLY A 370 -10.56 2.48 -18.87
CA GLY A 370 -10.09 3.00 -20.13
C GLY A 370 -9.34 4.33 -20.02
N LEU A 371 -9.02 4.80 -18.81
CA LEU A 371 -8.09 5.92 -18.67
C LEU A 371 -6.68 5.44 -19.01
N TYR A 372 -6.03 6.12 -19.95
CA TYR A 372 -4.68 5.81 -20.41
C TYR A 372 -3.80 7.06 -20.32
N GLN A 373 -2.78 7.01 -19.46
CA GLN A 373 -1.94 8.14 -19.06
C GLN A 373 -0.46 7.89 -19.30
N LEU A 374 -0.10 6.94 -20.16
CA LEU A 374 1.29 6.73 -20.57
C LEU A 374 1.91 8.04 -21.08
N GLY A 375 3.11 8.37 -20.59
CA GLY A 375 3.85 9.61 -20.83
C GLY A 375 3.43 10.80 -19.95
N GLN A 376 2.46 10.64 -19.04
CA GLN A 376 1.87 11.77 -18.32
C GLN A 376 2.29 11.90 -16.85
N PHE A 377 2.83 10.86 -16.20
CA PHE A 377 3.18 10.93 -14.78
C PHE A 377 4.32 11.91 -14.47
N LYS A 378 5.08 12.31 -15.49
CA LYS A 378 6.07 13.41 -15.41
C LYS A 378 5.47 14.74 -14.92
N LYS A 379 4.15 14.93 -15.03
CA LYS A 379 3.43 16.10 -14.48
C LYS A 379 3.46 16.15 -12.96
N TRP A 380 3.56 15.00 -12.28
CA TRP A 380 3.37 14.90 -10.83
C TRP A 380 4.63 14.48 -10.06
N GLY A 381 5.79 14.36 -10.72
CA GLY A 381 7.05 14.10 -10.04
C GLY A 381 8.03 13.31 -10.89
N ALA A 382 9.09 12.82 -10.25
CA ALA A 382 10.13 12.01 -10.88
C ALA A 382 9.69 10.53 -11.00
N TRP A 383 8.63 10.29 -11.75
CA TRP A 383 8.09 8.95 -12.03
C TRP A 383 8.79 8.29 -13.22
N SER A 384 8.91 6.98 -13.16
CA SER A 384 9.09 6.11 -14.33
C SER A 384 7.78 5.36 -14.58
N GLU A 385 7.58 4.84 -15.78
CA GLU A 385 6.31 4.21 -16.16
C GLU A 385 6.55 2.89 -16.89
N TRP A 386 5.72 1.89 -16.62
CA TRP A 386 5.67 0.66 -17.42
C TRP A 386 5.29 1.00 -18.86
N ASN A 387 6.22 0.80 -19.79
CA ASN A 387 6.02 1.15 -21.18
C ASN A 387 5.37 -0.01 -21.96
N GLY A 388 4.04 -0.08 -21.87
CA GLY A 388 3.24 -1.05 -22.64
C GLY A 388 3.36 -0.87 -24.16
N GLN A 389 3.62 0.36 -24.62
CA GLN A 389 3.86 0.62 -26.04
C GLN A 389 5.17 -0.01 -26.51
N PHE A 390 6.25 0.07 -25.72
CA PHE A 390 7.50 -0.63 -26.00
C PHE A 390 7.28 -2.13 -26.16
N ARG A 391 6.56 -2.76 -25.22
CA ARG A 391 6.19 -4.17 -25.28
C ARG A 391 5.53 -4.51 -26.62
N ASP A 392 4.49 -3.77 -26.98
CA ASP A 392 3.68 -4.07 -28.16
C ASP A 392 4.45 -3.83 -29.46
N HIS A 393 5.19 -2.71 -29.56
CA HIS A 393 6.03 -2.40 -30.72
C HIS A 393 7.09 -3.46 -30.96
N ILE A 394 7.85 -3.85 -29.91
CA ILE A 394 8.92 -4.83 -30.07
C ILE A 394 8.35 -6.22 -30.40
N ARG A 395 7.28 -6.65 -29.72
CA ARG A 395 6.63 -7.95 -30.02
C ARG A 395 6.17 -8.03 -31.47
N SER A 396 5.41 -7.04 -31.94
CA SER A 396 4.89 -7.05 -33.32
C SER A 396 5.99 -6.93 -34.37
N PHE A 397 7.03 -6.12 -34.11
CA PHE A 397 8.17 -6.00 -35.02
C PHE A 397 8.92 -7.33 -35.16
N ILE A 398 9.26 -7.97 -34.04
CA ILE A 398 10.02 -9.24 -34.04
C ILE A 398 9.19 -10.38 -34.66
N LYS A 399 7.87 -10.40 -34.45
CA LYS A 399 6.97 -11.38 -35.09
C LYS A 399 6.86 -11.19 -36.61
N GLY A 400 7.25 -10.03 -37.14
CA GLY A 400 7.27 -9.73 -38.58
C GLY A 400 6.01 -9.03 -39.10
N ASP A 401 5.26 -8.33 -38.24
CA ASP A 401 4.13 -7.51 -38.67
C ASP A 401 4.62 -6.34 -39.56
N ARG A 402 3.88 -6.03 -40.63
CA ARG A 402 4.34 -5.07 -41.66
C ARG A 402 4.19 -3.62 -41.19
N GLY A 403 5.14 -2.77 -41.57
CA GLY A 403 5.04 -1.31 -41.39
C GLY A 403 5.48 -0.79 -40.02
N LEU A 404 6.27 -1.56 -39.26
CA LEU A 404 6.63 -1.25 -37.87
C LEU A 404 8.05 -0.68 -37.67
N SER A 405 8.77 -0.34 -38.74
CA SER A 405 10.14 0.17 -38.62
C SER A 405 10.22 1.47 -37.79
N GLU A 406 9.30 2.41 -38.01
CA GLU A 406 9.25 3.67 -37.26
C GLU A 406 8.88 3.44 -35.79
N ALA A 407 7.86 2.61 -35.53
CA ALA A 407 7.43 2.24 -34.18
C ALA A 407 8.54 1.53 -33.38
N PHE A 408 9.30 0.65 -34.05
CA PHE A 408 10.47 0.00 -33.47
C PHE A 408 11.57 1.01 -33.15
N GLU A 409 11.92 1.89 -34.10
CA GLU A 409 12.96 2.90 -33.90
C GLU A 409 12.64 3.84 -32.74
N GLU A 410 11.38 4.27 -32.62
CA GLU A 410 10.88 5.09 -31.52
C GLU A 410 11.06 4.40 -30.16
N SER A 411 10.60 3.15 -30.03
CA SER A 411 10.75 2.36 -28.81
C SER A 411 12.21 2.05 -28.48
N PHE A 412 13.02 1.72 -29.49
CA PHE A 412 14.42 1.38 -29.32
C PHE A 412 15.26 2.58 -28.84
N ASN A 413 14.90 3.80 -29.25
CA ASN A 413 15.55 5.03 -28.80
C ASN A 413 15.06 5.55 -27.44
N GLY A 414 14.24 4.75 -26.73
CA GLY A 414 13.74 5.07 -25.39
C GLY A 414 12.44 5.89 -25.37
N SER A 415 11.61 5.78 -26.42
CA SER A 415 10.28 6.40 -26.50
C SER A 415 10.30 7.91 -26.23
N THR A 416 11.19 8.63 -26.92
CA THR A 416 11.42 10.08 -26.75
C THR A 416 10.22 10.95 -27.13
N ASN A 417 9.19 10.37 -27.78
CA ASN A 417 7.91 11.01 -28.04
C ASN A 417 7.01 11.07 -26.78
N LEU A 418 7.17 10.12 -25.86
CA LEU A 418 6.44 10.06 -24.60
C LEU A 418 7.21 10.77 -23.48
N TYR A 419 8.52 10.52 -23.42
CA TYR A 419 9.35 10.87 -22.28
C TYR A 419 10.40 11.93 -22.60
N ASP A 420 10.68 12.77 -21.60
CA ASP A 420 11.72 13.80 -21.71
C ASP A 420 13.10 13.18 -21.43
N HIS A 421 13.14 12.10 -20.64
CA HIS A 421 14.34 11.36 -20.29
C HIS A 421 14.12 9.84 -20.41
N GLN A 422 15.13 9.11 -20.88
CA GLN A 422 15.04 7.66 -21.11
C GLN A 422 14.77 6.84 -19.83
N ASP A 423 15.18 7.35 -18.67
CA ASP A 423 14.98 6.68 -17.38
C ASP A 423 13.53 6.79 -16.85
N GLN A 424 12.66 7.48 -17.57
CA GLN A 424 11.21 7.48 -17.34
C GLN A 424 10.52 6.26 -17.98
N SER A 425 11.17 5.56 -18.91
CA SER A 425 10.62 4.39 -19.59
C SER A 425 11.10 3.10 -18.95
N ILE A 426 10.19 2.33 -18.32
CA ILE A 426 10.46 0.94 -17.92
C ILE A 426 10.11 0.04 -19.10
N ASN A 427 11.14 -0.39 -19.83
CA ASN A 427 11.00 -1.23 -21.00
C ASN A 427 10.88 -2.71 -20.59
N PHE A 428 9.84 -3.39 -21.06
CA PHE A 428 9.64 -4.82 -20.80
C PHE A 428 9.06 -5.53 -22.03
N ILE A 429 9.37 -6.82 -22.18
CA ILE A 429 8.81 -7.67 -23.23
C ILE A 429 7.72 -8.58 -22.67
N THR A 430 7.85 -9.03 -21.43
CA THR A 430 6.88 -9.86 -20.71
C THR A 430 6.81 -9.41 -19.26
N SER A 431 5.74 -9.76 -18.57
CA SER A 431 5.54 -9.55 -17.14
C SER A 431 4.86 -10.80 -16.57
N HIS A 432 4.46 -10.77 -15.29
CA HIS A 432 3.53 -11.73 -14.71
C HIS A 432 2.20 -11.80 -15.47
N ASP A 433 1.76 -10.68 -16.05
CA ASP A 433 0.59 -10.62 -16.90
C ASP A 433 0.86 -11.08 -18.34
N GLY A 434 -0.06 -11.91 -18.84
CA GLY A 434 -0.02 -12.45 -20.19
C GLY A 434 0.98 -13.58 -20.37
N PHE A 435 1.53 -13.72 -21.58
CA PHE A 435 2.45 -14.81 -21.90
C PHE A 435 3.83 -14.64 -21.25
N THR A 436 4.39 -15.77 -20.82
CA THR A 436 5.84 -15.89 -20.59
C THR A 436 6.60 -15.69 -21.90
N LEU A 437 7.91 -15.43 -21.83
CA LEU A 437 8.72 -15.22 -23.04
C LEU A 437 8.74 -16.47 -23.94
N MET A 438 8.69 -17.66 -23.35
CA MET A 438 8.61 -18.92 -24.10
C MET A 438 7.23 -19.07 -24.76
N ASP A 439 6.15 -18.83 -24.01
CA ASP A 439 4.80 -19.01 -24.54
C ASP A 439 4.49 -18.02 -25.67
N LEU A 440 5.05 -16.80 -25.59
CA LEU A 440 4.94 -15.76 -26.61
C LEU A 440 5.40 -16.23 -28.00
N VAL A 441 6.33 -17.19 -28.07
CA VAL A 441 6.83 -17.76 -29.34
C VAL A 441 6.31 -19.17 -29.63
N CYS A 442 5.56 -19.76 -28.71
CA CYS A 442 5.00 -21.10 -28.82
C CYS A 442 3.50 -21.10 -29.14
N PHE A 443 2.77 -20.05 -28.77
CA PHE A 443 1.32 -19.98 -28.89
C PHE A 443 0.87 -18.74 -29.68
N ASN A 444 -0.21 -18.92 -30.46
CA ASN A 444 -0.89 -17.80 -31.12
C ASN A 444 -2.04 -17.25 -30.27
N GLU A 445 -2.66 -18.09 -29.44
CA GLU A 445 -3.87 -17.81 -28.67
C GLU A 445 -3.66 -18.19 -27.21
N LYS A 446 -4.36 -17.51 -26.29
CA LYS A 446 -4.33 -17.82 -24.86
C LYS A 446 -5.06 -19.13 -24.53
N HIS A 447 -4.57 -19.84 -23.52
CA HIS A 447 -5.10 -21.12 -23.03
C HIS A 447 -5.31 -21.06 -21.51
N ASN A 448 -6.32 -20.31 -21.09
CA ASN A 448 -6.65 -19.99 -19.71
C ASN A 448 -7.81 -20.85 -19.18
N GLU A 449 -8.15 -21.98 -19.83
CA GLU A 449 -9.29 -22.80 -19.45
C GLU A 449 -9.22 -23.24 -17.97
N ALA A 450 -8.01 -23.46 -17.45
CA ALA A 450 -7.74 -23.83 -16.05
C ALA A 450 -8.18 -22.77 -15.03
N ASN A 451 -8.37 -21.52 -15.43
CA ASN A 451 -8.81 -20.41 -14.55
C ASN A 451 -10.31 -20.49 -14.21
N GLY A 452 -11.05 -21.40 -14.84
CA GLY A 452 -12.46 -21.65 -14.53
C GLY A 452 -13.43 -20.66 -15.19
N GLU A 453 -12.94 -19.81 -16.10
CA GLU A 453 -13.73 -18.74 -16.73
C GLU A 453 -14.00 -18.98 -18.22
N SER A 454 -13.81 -20.23 -18.67
CA SER A 454 -14.03 -20.60 -20.07
C SER A 454 -13.20 -19.75 -21.05
N ASN A 455 -11.94 -19.46 -20.70
CA ASN A 455 -10.98 -18.69 -21.49
C ASN A 455 -11.41 -17.24 -21.81
N ARG A 456 -12.33 -16.66 -21.02
CA ARG A 456 -12.83 -15.29 -21.23
C ARG A 456 -11.85 -14.24 -20.72
N ASP A 457 -11.24 -14.50 -19.56
CA ASP A 457 -10.12 -13.77 -18.98
C ASP A 457 -8.92 -13.78 -19.91
#